data_AF-A0A931E3X4-F1
#
_entry.id   AF-A0A931E3X4-F1
#
_cell.length_a   1.000
_cell.length_b   1.000
_cell.length_c   1.000
_cell.angle_alpha   90.00
_cell.angle_beta   90.00
_cell.angle_gamma   90.00
#
_symmetry.space_group_name_H-M   'P 1'
#
loop_
_entity.id
_entity.type
_entity.pdbx_description
1 polymer ?
#
loop_
_entity_poly.entity_id
_entity_poly.type
_entity_poly.pdbx_seq_one_letter_code
_entity_poly.pdbx_strand_id
1 'polypeptide(L)'
;MALCATIAGAGFAFSTWQQRSHDNAVREQDKLRQEQAESRAREDREKQRDLDETRRLEQIERDEYWKRREQIYQLLGSENPGLRLGAVALLAELADSAAHSTHLNETEKQHLQRHIIDTLCLQVRHEGQAANASKNSNEHSKIQQLIIETILERANVNKMNNFLANWSHHKIDLSDSNIITSVYISDFTTLSLINFNGSHFFKPVTIHRSTIYRLLWQTATFDSFLTVGDFEHPTKFGTDGFPHRIDRANIHNTTIITSRAYAIYRSPSTNTAMSGLELKSCIFLEEDCKCPTSCYCKCKGDTCLCNIHLECKCEKQCFTYGEIDIEDDTSSPSSTKQNPTLDIL
;
A
#
# COMPACT_ATOMS: atom_id res chain seq x y z
N MET A 1 -47.38 9.99 -92.56
CA MET A 1 -46.39 9.01 -92.07
C MET A 1 -45.02 9.61 -91.72
N ALA A 2 -44.74 10.90 -91.96
CA ALA A 2 -43.42 11.48 -91.68
C ALA A 2 -43.28 12.14 -90.28
N LEU A 3 -44.38 12.55 -89.62
CA LEU A 3 -44.33 13.22 -88.31
C LEU A 3 -44.09 12.27 -87.12
N CYS A 4 -44.49 11.00 -87.23
CA CYS A 4 -44.37 10.02 -86.15
C CYS A 4 -42.94 9.45 -86.00
N ALA A 5 -42.13 9.48 -87.06
CA ALA A 5 -40.77 8.98 -87.05
C ALA A 5 -39.80 9.93 -86.32
N THR A 6 -40.03 11.24 -86.39
CA THR A 6 -39.20 12.27 -85.75
C THR A 6 -39.45 12.39 -84.25
N ILE A 7 -40.70 12.21 -83.81
CA ILE A 7 -41.06 12.20 -82.37
C ILE A 7 -40.50 10.95 -81.68
N ALA A 8 -40.50 9.80 -82.36
CA ALA A 8 -39.89 8.58 -81.84
C ALA A 8 -38.35 8.71 -81.70
N GLY A 9 -37.66 9.28 -82.69
CA GLY A 9 -36.20 9.49 -82.64
C GLY A 9 -35.72 10.41 -81.52
N ALA A 10 -36.48 11.46 -81.20
CA ALA A 10 -36.19 12.36 -80.07
C ALA A 10 -36.43 11.70 -78.70
N GLY A 11 -37.47 10.86 -78.58
CA GLY A 11 -37.75 10.08 -77.37
C GLY A 11 -36.67 9.02 -77.07
N PHE A 12 -36.16 8.34 -78.10
CA PHE A 12 -35.04 7.40 -77.94
C PHE A 12 -33.75 8.11 -77.51
N ALA A 13 -33.41 9.26 -78.11
CA ALA A 13 -32.25 10.04 -77.70
C ALA A 13 -32.35 10.53 -76.23
N PHE A 14 -33.52 11.00 -75.80
CA PHE A 14 -33.75 11.42 -74.41
C PHE A 14 -33.63 10.24 -73.42
N SER A 15 -34.18 9.08 -73.75
CA SER A 15 -34.06 7.88 -72.91
C SER A 15 -32.61 7.42 -72.74
N THR A 16 -31.80 7.45 -73.81
CA THR A 16 -30.37 7.12 -73.73
C THR A 16 -29.54 8.14 -72.93
N TRP A 17 -29.93 9.42 -72.95
CA TRP A 17 -29.31 10.47 -72.14
C TRP A 17 -29.66 10.31 -70.65
N GLN A 18 -30.92 10.03 -70.33
CA GLN A 18 -31.37 9.77 -68.95
C GLN A 18 -30.63 8.58 -68.35
N GLN A 19 -30.44 7.52 -69.13
CA GLN A 19 -29.73 6.32 -68.69
C GLN A 19 -28.24 6.59 -68.45
N ARG A 20 -27.56 7.32 -69.36
CA ARG A 20 -26.18 7.77 -69.14
C ARG A 20 -26.02 8.69 -67.93
N SER A 21 -27.00 9.56 -67.67
CA SER A 21 -27.00 10.45 -66.51
C SER A 21 -27.08 9.65 -65.20
N HIS A 22 -27.99 8.67 -65.15
CA HIS A 22 -28.12 7.76 -64.01
C HIS A 22 -26.86 6.90 -63.82
N ASP A 23 -26.29 6.34 -64.90
CA ASP A 23 -25.06 5.55 -64.85
C ASP A 23 -23.83 6.38 -64.43
N ASN A 24 -23.82 7.67 -64.73
CA ASN A 24 -22.78 8.59 -64.26
C ASN A 24 -22.96 8.88 -62.76
N ALA A 25 -24.18 9.12 -62.29
CA ALA A 25 -24.47 9.35 -60.88
C ALA A 25 -24.13 8.12 -60.01
N VAL A 26 -24.45 6.91 -60.47
CA VAL A 26 -24.09 5.66 -59.78
C VAL A 26 -22.57 5.51 -59.71
N ARG A 27 -21.84 5.77 -60.81
CA ARG A 27 -20.37 5.70 -60.82
C ARG A 27 -19.71 6.72 -59.90
N GLU A 28 -20.24 7.93 -59.78
CA GLU A 28 -19.75 8.93 -58.82
C GLU A 28 -19.99 8.48 -57.37
N GLN A 29 -21.17 7.93 -57.09
CA GLN A 29 -21.48 7.39 -55.76
C GLN A 29 -20.60 6.18 -55.40
N ASP A 30 -20.26 5.34 -56.37
CA ASP A 30 -19.33 4.22 -56.19
C ASP A 30 -17.90 4.70 -55.91
N LYS A 31 -17.43 5.71 -56.66
CA LYS A 31 -16.12 6.34 -56.40
C LYS A 31 -16.05 6.95 -55.02
N LEU A 32 -17.07 7.72 -54.62
CA LEU A 32 -17.15 8.30 -53.27
C LEU A 32 -17.13 7.24 -52.18
N ARG A 33 -17.87 6.13 -52.36
CA ARG A 33 -17.84 5.00 -51.41
C ARG A 33 -16.46 4.34 -51.36
N GLN A 34 -15.79 4.19 -52.49
CA GLN A 34 -14.45 3.61 -52.56
C GLN A 34 -13.42 4.51 -51.88
N GLU A 35 -13.42 5.82 -52.14
CA GLU A 35 -12.55 6.80 -51.49
C GLU A 35 -12.78 6.84 -49.97
N GLN A 36 -14.04 6.79 -49.52
CA GLN A 36 -14.37 6.70 -48.11
C GLN A 36 -13.88 5.39 -47.47
N ALA A 37 -14.02 4.26 -48.17
CA ALA A 37 -13.53 2.97 -47.69
C ALA A 37 -12.00 2.95 -47.61
N GLU A 38 -11.31 3.53 -48.59
CA GLU A 38 -9.85 3.67 -48.58
C GLU A 38 -9.36 4.61 -47.48
N SER A 39 -10.06 5.73 -47.22
CA SER A 39 -9.75 6.64 -46.10
C SER A 39 -9.89 5.92 -44.76
N ARG A 40 -11.01 5.22 -44.55
CA ARG A 40 -11.23 4.43 -43.32
C ARG A 40 -10.16 3.34 -43.15
N ALA A 41 -9.83 2.63 -44.23
CA ALA A 41 -8.78 1.61 -44.20
C ALA A 41 -7.38 2.18 -43.90
N ARG A 42 -7.11 3.44 -44.27
CA ARG A 42 -5.86 4.12 -43.91
C ARG A 42 -5.85 4.51 -42.44
N GLU A 43 -6.94 5.12 -41.94
CA GLU A 43 -7.09 5.47 -40.53
C GLU A 43 -7.00 4.23 -39.62
N ASP A 44 -7.63 3.12 -40.01
CA ASP A 44 -7.58 1.87 -39.25
C ASP A 44 -6.16 1.28 -39.23
N ARG A 45 -5.41 1.39 -40.33
CA ARG A 45 -3.99 0.97 -40.36
C ARG A 45 -3.10 1.86 -39.51
N GLU A 46 -3.37 3.17 -39.47
CA GLU A 46 -2.61 4.12 -38.64
C GLU A 46 -2.86 3.84 -37.16
N LYS A 47 -4.13 3.73 -36.74
CA LYS A 47 -4.50 3.30 -35.39
C LYS A 47 -3.85 1.96 -35.01
N GLN A 48 -3.82 1.00 -35.94
CA GLN A 48 -3.19 -0.28 -35.68
C GLN A 48 -1.68 -0.15 -35.46
N ARG A 49 -0.99 0.71 -36.23
CA ARG A 49 0.44 0.96 -36.02
C ARG A 49 0.72 1.62 -34.68
N ASP A 50 -0.08 2.61 -34.30
CA ASP A 50 0.07 3.31 -33.02
C ASP A 50 -0.12 2.34 -31.84
N LEU A 51 -1.12 1.46 -31.94
CA LEU A 51 -1.35 0.39 -30.96
C LEU A 51 -0.20 -0.63 -30.93
N ASP A 52 0.35 -1.01 -32.08
CA ASP A 52 1.49 -1.92 -32.16
C ASP A 52 2.75 -1.30 -31.55
N GLU A 53 2.98 -0.01 -31.78
CA GLU A 53 4.10 0.74 -31.21
C GLU A 53 3.97 0.89 -29.69
N THR A 54 2.77 1.21 -29.20
CA THR A 54 2.48 1.30 -27.76
C THR A 54 2.76 -0.04 -27.07
N ARG A 55 2.24 -1.15 -27.62
CA ARG A 55 2.48 -2.49 -27.08
C ARG A 55 3.96 -2.89 -27.09
N ARG A 56 4.71 -2.44 -28.11
CA ARG A 56 6.15 -2.69 -28.20
C ARG A 56 6.91 -1.94 -27.10
N LEU A 57 6.58 -0.67 -26.85
CA LEU A 57 7.22 0.13 -25.79
C LEU A 57 6.90 -0.43 -24.40
N GLU A 58 5.65 -0.81 -24.15
CA GLU A 58 5.23 -1.51 -22.93
C GLU A 58 6.05 -2.78 -22.69
N GLN A 59 6.29 -3.58 -23.73
CA GLN A 59 7.06 -4.81 -23.61
C GLN A 59 8.54 -4.53 -23.33
N ILE A 60 9.14 -3.54 -24.00
CA ILE A 60 10.53 -3.12 -23.75
C ILE A 60 10.71 -2.67 -22.30
N GLU A 61 9.79 -1.83 -21.79
CA GLU A 61 9.90 -1.31 -20.43
C GLU A 61 9.76 -2.42 -19.37
N ARG A 62 8.85 -3.38 -19.60
CA ARG A 62 8.73 -4.56 -18.73
C ARG A 62 9.99 -5.42 -18.75
N ASP A 63 10.54 -5.68 -19.93
CA ASP A 63 11.76 -6.48 -20.08
C ASP A 63 12.96 -5.80 -19.41
N GLU A 64 13.09 -4.48 -19.56
CA GLU A 64 14.12 -3.69 -18.87
C GLU A 64 13.94 -3.72 -17.34
N TYR A 65 12.70 -3.57 -16.86
CA TYR A 65 12.40 -3.64 -15.44
C TYR A 65 12.84 -4.99 -14.86
N TRP A 66 12.43 -6.11 -15.47
CA TRP A 66 12.76 -7.45 -14.98
C TRP A 66 14.26 -7.71 -15.01
N LYS A 67 14.97 -7.21 -16.04
CA LYS A 67 16.42 -7.32 -16.14
C LYS A 67 17.14 -6.55 -15.02
N ARG A 68 16.74 -5.30 -14.76
CA ARG A 68 17.33 -4.49 -13.67
C ARG A 68 17.05 -5.12 -12.32
N ARG A 69 15.81 -5.56 -12.08
CA ARG A 69 15.42 -6.28 -10.88
C ARG A 69 16.27 -7.52 -10.63
N GLU A 70 16.47 -8.34 -11.66
CA GLU A 70 17.30 -9.55 -11.55
C GLU A 70 18.75 -9.21 -11.20
N GLN A 71 19.33 -8.18 -11.83
CA GLN A 71 20.65 -7.70 -11.46
C GLN A 71 20.72 -7.26 -9.99
N ILE A 72 19.71 -6.52 -9.52
CA ILE A 72 19.63 -6.05 -8.13
C ILE A 72 19.51 -7.23 -7.16
N TYR A 73 18.77 -8.28 -7.52
CA TYR A 73 18.63 -9.49 -6.70
C TYR A 73 19.96 -10.20 -6.47
N GLN A 74 20.80 -10.28 -7.50
CA GLN A 74 22.15 -10.82 -7.37
C GLN A 74 23.00 -9.99 -6.41
N LEU A 75 22.83 -8.66 -6.39
CA LEU A 75 23.52 -7.78 -5.45
C LEU A 75 23.02 -7.95 -4.01
N LEU A 76 21.70 -8.13 -3.81
CA LEU A 76 21.11 -8.40 -2.49
C LEU A 76 21.57 -9.73 -1.89
N GLY A 77 21.84 -10.73 -2.72
CA GLY A 77 22.40 -12.02 -2.29
C GLY A 77 23.91 -12.01 -2.05
N SER A 78 24.60 -10.89 -2.32
CA SER A 78 26.06 -10.80 -2.15
C SER A 78 26.45 -10.86 -0.67
N GLU A 79 27.56 -11.53 -0.35
CA GLU A 79 28.16 -11.45 1.00
C GLU A 79 28.69 -10.05 1.34
N ASN A 80 28.95 -9.21 0.33
CA ASN A 80 29.44 -7.86 0.52
C ASN A 80 28.31 -6.91 0.96
N PRO A 81 28.33 -6.39 2.20
CA PRO A 81 27.29 -5.51 2.71
C PRO A 81 27.17 -4.20 1.92
N GLY A 82 28.27 -3.69 1.35
CA GLY A 82 28.23 -2.50 0.50
C GLY A 82 27.45 -2.71 -0.79
N LEU A 83 27.53 -3.91 -1.39
CA LEU A 83 26.73 -4.25 -2.56
C LEU A 83 25.25 -4.40 -2.20
N ARG A 84 24.94 -5.03 -1.06
CA ARG A 84 23.56 -5.14 -0.57
C ARG A 84 22.95 -3.76 -0.25
N LEU A 85 23.72 -2.87 0.37
CA LEU A 85 23.30 -1.49 0.64
C LEU A 85 23.00 -0.73 -0.66
N GLY A 86 23.90 -0.82 -1.65
CA GLY A 86 23.67 -0.23 -2.98
C GLY A 86 22.46 -0.82 -3.69
N ALA A 87 22.20 -2.12 -3.52
CA ALA A 87 21.05 -2.79 -4.09
C ALA A 87 19.71 -2.27 -3.53
N VAL A 88 19.67 -1.88 -2.25
CA VAL A 88 18.48 -1.24 -1.65
C VAL A 88 18.18 0.10 -2.32
N ALA A 89 19.20 0.92 -2.58
CA ALA A 89 19.04 2.17 -3.30
C ALA A 89 18.56 1.94 -4.75
N LEU A 90 19.11 0.94 -5.43
CA LEU A 90 18.69 0.57 -6.79
C LEU A 90 17.24 0.06 -6.83
N LEU A 91 16.77 -0.67 -5.81
CA LEU A 91 15.36 -1.05 -5.69
C LEU A 91 14.47 0.18 -5.53
N ALA A 92 14.90 1.16 -4.74
CA ALA A 92 14.17 2.40 -4.52
C ALA A 92 14.05 3.21 -5.83
N GLU A 93 15.14 3.35 -6.59
CA GLU A 93 15.14 3.98 -7.91
C GLU A 93 14.27 3.23 -8.93
N LEU A 94 14.29 1.89 -8.89
CA LEU A 94 13.46 1.06 -9.76
C LEU A 94 11.97 1.23 -9.43
N ALA A 95 11.62 1.36 -8.15
CA ALA A 95 10.27 1.64 -7.71
C ALA A 95 9.79 3.00 -8.23
N ASP A 96 10.61 4.03 -8.05
CA ASP A 96 10.29 5.38 -8.48
C ASP A 96 10.14 5.45 -10.01
N SER A 97 11.04 4.80 -10.75
CA SER A 97 10.95 4.72 -12.22
C SER A 97 9.65 4.04 -12.69
N ALA A 98 9.30 2.90 -12.08
CA ALA A 98 8.08 2.18 -12.44
C ALA A 98 6.80 2.95 -12.09
N ALA A 99 6.79 3.72 -10.98
CA ALA A 99 5.65 4.54 -10.60
C ALA A 99 5.36 5.65 -11.62
N HIS A 100 6.41 6.24 -12.21
CA HIS A 100 6.32 7.34 -13.17
C HIS A 100 6.29 6.89 -14.63
N SER A 101 6.19 5.58 -14.88
CA SER A 101 6.05 5.04 -16.23
C SER A 101 4.83 5.64 -16.95
N THR A 102 5.04 6.03 -18.20
CA THR A 102 3.99 6.49 -19.13
C THR A 102 3.43 5.36 -19.99
N HIS A 103 4.07 4.18 -20.00
CA HIS A 103 3.64 3.06 -20.84
C HIS A 103 2.94 1.97 -20.03
N LEU A 104 3.33 1.76 -18.78
CA LEU A 104 2.69 0.76 -17.92
C LEU A 104 1.30 1.20 -17.46
N ASN A 105 0.36 0.26 -17.42
CA ASN A 105 -0.96 0.53 -16.84
C ASN A 105 -0.90 0.49 -15.30
N GLU A 106 -1.93 1.04 -14.65
CA GLU A 106 -1.96 1.15 -13.18
C GLU A 106 -1.91 -0.20 -12.45
N THR A 107 -2.48 -1.26 -13.03
CA THR A 107 -2.44 -2.59 -12.42
C THR A 107 -1.03 -3.17 -12.47
N GLU A 108 -0.34 -3.01 -13.60
CA GLU A 108 1.06 -3.41 -13.74
C GLU A 108 1.96 -2.63 -12.78
N LYS A 109 1.81 -1.31 -12.69
CA LYS A 109 2.56 -0.49 -11.73
C LYS A 109 2.37 -1.00 -10.31
N GLN A 110 1.13 -1.26 -9.88
CA GLN A 110 0.85 -1.81 -8.55
C GLN A 110 1.53 -3.16 -8.32
N HIS A 111 1.51 -4.07 -9.31
CA HIS A 111 2.22 -5.35 -9.20
C HIS A 111 3.73 -5.18 -9.06
N LEU A 112 4.34 -4.27 -9.83
CA LEU A 112 5.77 -3.98 -9.74
C LEU A 112 6.15 -3.35 -8.39
N GLN A 113 5.34 -2.41 -7.89
CA GLN A 113 5.54 -1.83 -6.56
C GLN A 113 5.45 -2.90 -5.47
N ARG A 114 4.41 -3.75 -5.54
CA ARG A 114 4.22 -4.83 -4.57
C ARG A 114 5.45 -5.74 -4.49
N HIS A 115 5.97 -6.14 -5.64
CA HIS A 115 7.14 -6.99 -5.72
C HIS A 115 8.39 -6.35 -5.06
N ILE A 116 8.61 -5.04 -5.26
CA ILE A 116 9.74 -4.34 -4.63
C ILE A 116 9.55 -4.27 -3.12
N ILE A 117 8.35 -3.93 -2.64
CA ILE A 117 8.04 -3.88 -1.20
C ILE A 117 8.27 -5.25 -0.56
N ASP A 118 7.78 -6.32 -1.18
CA ASP A 118 7.94 -7.69 -0.68
C ASP A 118 9.43 -8.09 -0.63
N THR A 119 10.21 -7.68 -1.63
CA THR A 119 11.67 -7.89 -1.66
C THR A 119 12.35 -7.17 -0.50
N LEU A 120 12.05 -5.89 -0.28
CA LEU A 120 12.63 -5.12 0.80
C LEU A 120 12.28 -5.72 2.16
N CYS A 121 11.03 -6.12 2.37
CA CYS A 121 10.59 -6.78 3.59
C CYS A 121 11.32 -8.12 3.81
N LEU A 122 11.51 -8.91 2.74
CA LEU A 122 12.31 -10.13 2.80
C LEU A 122 13.78 -9.84 3.14
N GLN A 123 14.34 -8.75 2.61
CA GLN A 123 15.70 -8.35 2.92
C GLN A 123 15.86 -7.93 4.38
N VAL A 124 14.86 -7.26 4.98
CA VAL A 124 14.88 -6.98 6.44
C VAL A 124 15.01 -8.28 7.23
N ARG A 125 14.23 -9.32 6.89
CA ARG A 125 14.35 -10.65 7.51
C ARG A 125 15.74 -11.24 7.34
N HIS A 126 16.27 -11.21 6.12
CA HIS A 126 17.61 -11.73 5.81
C HIS A 126 18.71 -11.04 6.64
N GLU A 127 18.72 -9.72 6.70
CA GLU A 127 19.72 -8.99 7.49
C GLU A 127 19.56 -9.23 9.00
N GLY A 128 18.37 -9.62 9.47
CA GLY A 128 18.10 -9.96 10.87
C GLY A 128 18.60 -11.34 11.31
N GLN A 129 18.93 -12.23 10.37
CA GLN A 129 19.41 -13.59 10.70
C GLN A 129 20.84 -13.60 11.27
N ALA A 130 21.61 -12.53 11.06
CA ALA A 130 23.01 -12.42 11.47
C ALA A 130 23.23 -12.00 12.94
N ALA A 131 22.20 -12.01 13.79
CA ALA A 131 22.25 -11.54 15.18
C ALA A 131 23.36 -12.21 16.05
N ASN A 132 23.88 -13.36 15.62
CA ASN A 132 24.93 -14.11 16.33
C ASN A 132 26.37 -13.86 15.81
N ALA A 133 26.56 -13.02 14.77
CA ALA A 133 27.87 -12.77 14.17
C ALA A 133 28.43 -11.38 14.56
N SER A 134 29.18 -11.31 15.66
CA SER A 134 29.71 -10.07 16.25
C SER A 134 30.56 -9.20 15.29
N LYS A 135 31.07 -9.78 14.19
CA LYS A 135 31.93 -9.07 13.24
C LYS A 135 31.17 -8.20 12.22
N ASN A 136 29.91 -8.54 11.89
CA ASN A 136 29.13 -7.86 10.85
C ASN A 136 27.80 -7.25 11.34
N SER A 137 27.43 -7.44 12.61
CA SER A 137 26.15 -6.99 13.17
C SER A 137 25.84 -5.51 12.88
N ASN A 138 26.86 -4.63 12.88
CA ASN A 138 26.69 -3.21 12.56
C ASN A 138 26.31 -2.93 11.10
N GLU A 139 26.81 -3.72 10.15
CA GLU A 139 26.47 -3.53 8.73
C GLU A 139 25.06 -4.05 8.44
N HIS A 140 24.70 -5.20 9.02
CA HIS A 140 23.34 -5.73 8.93
C HIS A 140 22.30 -4.76 9.53
N SER A 141 22.59 -4.16 10.69
CA SER A 141 21.69 -3.17 11.29
C SER A 141 21.54 -1.91 10.43
N LYS A 142 22.63 -1.42 9.83
CA LYS A 142 22.56 -0.27 8.90
C LYS A 142 21.75 -0.57 7.64
N ILE A 143 21.89 -1.77 7.08
CA ILE A 143 21.10 -2.17 5.91
C ILE A 143 19.62 -2.28 6.29
N GLN A 144 19.28 -2.90 7.43
CA GLN A 144 17.90 -2.91 7.93
C GLN A 144 17.35 -1.50 8.12
N GLN A 145 18.15 -0.61 8.72
CA GLN A 145 17.77 0.78 8.94
C GLN A 145 17.44 1.45 7.61
N LEU A 146 18.34 1.37 6.62
CA LEU A 146 18.11 1.96 5.30
C LEU A 146 16.85 1.42 4.63
N ILE A 147 16.61 0.11 4.71
CA ILE A 147 15.41 -0.50 4.13
C ILE A 147 14.14 0.03 4.81
N ILE A 148 14.11 0.05 6.14
CA ILE A 148 12.95 0.52 6.90
C ILE A 148 12.70 2.00 6.61
N GLU A 149 13.74 2.84 6.60
CA GLU A 149 13.63 4.26 6.24
C GLU A 149 13.12 4.45 4.80
N THR A 150 13.61 3.67 3.85
CA THR A 150 13.17 3.67 2.44
C THR A 150 11.68 3.36 2.31
N ILE A 151 11.20 2.37 3.09
CA ILE A 151 9.79 1.99 3.14
C ILE A 151 8.95 3.09 3.79
N LEU A 152 9.36 3.59 4.96
CA LEU A 152 8.62 4.60 5.70
C LEU A 152 8.52 5.91 4.92
N GLU A 153 9.56 6.30 4.19
CA GLU A 153 9.51 7.50 3.36
C GLU A 153 8.43 7.42 2.27
N ARG A 154 8.34 6.28 1.57
CA ARG A 154 7.34 6.05 0.50
C ARG A 154 5.95 5.73 1.01
N ALA A 155 5.84 5.23 2.23
CA ALA A 155 4.56 4.94 2.87
C ALA A 155 3.90 6.19 3.49
N ASN A 156 4.68 7.27 3.70
CA ASN A 156 4.20 8.50 4.30
C ASN A 156 3.48 9.40 3.29
N VAL A 157 2.17 9.58 3.46
CA VAL A 157 1.33 10.49 2.67
C VAL A 157 1.88 11.92 2.70
N ASN A 158 2.49 12.35 3.81
CA ASN A 158 3.02 13.71 3.96
C ASN A 158 4.30 13.96 3.15
N LYS A 159 4.99 12.89 2.73
CA LYS A 159 6.23 12.96 1.92
C LYS A 159 5.98 12.71 0.44
N MET A 160 4.73 12.59 0.02
CA MET A 160 4.37 12.41 -1.38
C MET A 160 4.78 13.64 -2.19
N ASN A 161 5.87 13.51 -2.94
CA ASN A 161 6.24 14.39 -4.03
C ASN A 161 6.02 13.64 -5.36
N ASN A 162 6.03 14.34 -6.49
CA ASN A 162 5.86 13.73 -7.82
C ASN A 162 7.09 12.91 -8.30
N PHE A 163 7.95 12.45 -7.39
CA PHE A 163 9.19 11.73 -7.73
C PHE A 163 9.30 10.38 -7.05
N LEU A 164 8.72 10.20 -5.86
CA LEU A 164 8.77 8.94 -5.12
C LEU A 164 7.57 8.05 -5.44
N ALA A 165 7.80 6.73 -5.48
CA ALA A 165 6.72 5.76 -5.55
C ALA A 165 5.80 5.85 -4.32
N ASN A 166 4.49 5.84 -4.54
CA ASN A 166 3.50 5.94 -3.47
C ASN A 166 3.18 4.55 -2.88
N TRP A 167 3.60 4.31 -1.64
CA TRP A 167 3.34 3.07 -0.90
C TRP A 167 2.34 3.23 0.24
N SER A 168 1.63 4.36 0.33
CA SER A 168 0.74 4.67 1.46
C SER A 168 -0.52 3.81 1.55
N HIS A 169 -0.78 2.96 0.55
CA HIS A 169 -1.87 1.97 0.56
C HIS A 169 -1.36 0.52 0.47
N HIS A 170 -0.04 0.32 0.36
CA HIS A 170 0.52 -1.00 0.19
C HIS A 170 0.81 -1.64 1.55
N LYS A 171 0.39 -2.90 1.74
CA LYS A 171 0.73 -3.66 2.94
C LYS A 171 2.26 -3.78 3.10
N ILE A 172 2.78 -3.39 4.26
CA ILE A 172 4.20 -3.53 4.62
C ILE A 172 4.32 -4.71 5.58
N ASP A 173 4.97 -5.79 5.14
CA ASP A 173 4.96 -7.07 5.86
C ASP A 173 6.33 -7.42 6.47
N LEU A 174 6.60 -6.80 7.62
CA LEU A 174 7.81 -6.98 8.42
C LEU A 174 7.63 -8.01 9.55
N SER A 175 6.69 -8.94 9.37
CA SER A 175 6.45 -10.06 10.28
C SER A 175 7.62 -11.04 10.34
N ASP A 176 7.67 -11.84 11.40
CA ASP A 176 8.66 -12.91 11.62
C ASP A 176 10.12 -12.44 11.40
N SER A 177 10.42 -11.21 11.83
CA SER A 177 11.69 -10.53 11.59
C SER A 177 12.45 -10.27 12.89
N ASN A 178 13.75 -10.52 12.87
CA ASN A 178 14.68 -10.05 13.91
C ASN A 178 15.13 -8.62 13.57
N ILE A 179 14.60 -7.63 14.28
CA ILE A 179 14.89 -6.21 14.04
C ILE A 179 16.02 -5.76 14.98
N ILE A 180 17.22 -5.64 14.41
CA ILE A 180 18.47 -5.34 15.13
C ILE A 180 18.88 -3.86 15.02
N THR A 181 18.02 -3.03 14.43
CA THR A 181 18.16 -1.57 14.35
C THR A 181 17.03 -0.88 15.12
N SER A 182 17.27 0.34 15.59
CA SER A 182 16.20 1.18 16.12
C SER A 182 15.20 1.52 15.01
N VAL A 183 13.91 1.55 15.34
CA VAL A 183 12.84 1.94 14.42
C VAL A 183 12.22 3.25 14.89
N TYR A 184 12.20 4.23 14.00
CA TYR A 184 11.71 5.57 14.30
C TYR A 184 10.63 5.97 13.29
N ILE A 185 9.39 6.10 13.76
CA ILE A 185 8.22 6.48 12.98
C ILE A 185 7.71 7.81 13.54
N SER A 186 8.04 8.91 12.86
CA SER A 186 7.68 10.27 13.29
C SER A 186 7.05 11.06 12.16
N ASP A 187 6.09 11.93 12.49
CA ASP A 187 5.45 12.83 11.51
C ASP A 187 4.92 12.02 10.30
N PHE A 188 4.37 10.84 10.59
CA PHE A 188 4.11 9.79 9.63
C PHE A 188 2.61 9.51 9.52
N THR A 189 2.06 9.76 8.33
CA THR A 189 0.67 9.45 8.02
C THR A 189 0.63 8.37 6.94
N THR A 190 -0.04 7.25 7.17
CA THR A 190 -0.19 6.19 6.16
C THR A 190 -1.55 5.52 6.22
N LEU A 191 -2.05 5.10 5.06
CA LEU A 191 -3.23 4.25 4.90
C LEU A 191 -2.86 2.75 4.78
N SER A 192 -1.57 2.43 4.96
CA SER A 192 -1.03 1.08 4.88
C SER A 192 -1.23 0.29 6.17
N LEU A 193 -1.32 -1.02 5.99
CA LEU A 193 -1.16 -1.98 7.07
C LEU A 193 0.33 -2.29 7.24
N ILE A 194 0.87 -2.03 8.44
CA ILE A 194 2.22 -2.40 8.85
C ILE A 194 2.12 -3.64 9.75
N ASN A 195 2.76 -4.72 9.35
CA ASN A 195 2.73 -5.98 10.08
C ASN A 195 4.08 -6.26 10.76
N PHE A 196 4.08 -6.33 12.08
CA PHE A 196 5.18 -6.71 12.95
C PHE A 196 4.91 -8.01 13.72
N ASN A 197 3.82 -8.72 13.44
CA ASN A 197 3.53 -9.98 14.14
C ASN A 197 4.66 -11.01 13.96
N GLY A 198 4.96 -11.75 15.04
CA GLY A 198 6.07 -12.71 15.11
C GLY A 198 7.47 -12.08 15.16
N SER A 199 7.59 -10.76 15.04
CA SER A 199 8.89 -10.08 15.01
C SER A 199 9.46 -9.82 16.40
N HIS A 200 10.78 -9.74 16.48
CA HIS A 200 11.54 -9.48 17.68
C HIS A 200 12.40 -8.22 17.53
N PHE A 201 12.13 -7.22 18.37
CA PHE A 201 12.82 -5.93 18.37
C PHE A 201 13.88 -5.91 19.47
N PHE A 202 15.15 -5.94 19.07
CA PHE A 202 16.31 -5.89 19.97
C PHE A 202 16.73 -4.46 20.32
N LYS A 203 16.20 -3.47 19.60
CA LYS A 203 16.52 -2.05 19.73
C LYS A 203 15.25 -1.23 19.95
N PRO A 204 15.38 0.02 20.43
CA PRO A 204 14.21 0.85 20.72
C PRO A 204 13.32 1.08 19.51
N VAL A 205 12.02 1.14 19.76
CA VAL A 205 11.01 1.52 18.76
C VAL A 205 10.27 2.75 19.26
N THR A 206 10.23 3.78 18.42
CA THR A 206 9.57 5.04 18.75
C THR A 206 8.57 5.37 17.65
N ILE A 207 7.32 5.62 18.05
CA ILE A 207 6.25 6.08 17.18
C ILE A 207 5.71 7.37 17.78
N HIS A 208 5.74 8.52 17.09
CA HIS A 208 5.09 9.75 17.59
C HIS A 208 4.56 10.61 16.45
N ARG A 209 3.63 11.51 16.76
CA ARG A 209 2.98 12.42 15.80
C ARG A 209 2.55 11.71 14.51
N SER A 210 1.96 10.54 14.66
CA SER A 210 1.73 9.62 13.53
C SER A 210 0.30 9.11 13.48
N THR A 211 -0.19 8.89 12.26
CA THR A 211 -1.49 8.30 11.96
C THR A 211 -1.28 7.07 11.07
N ILE A 212 -1.48 5.88 11.63
CA ILE A 212 -1.24 4.60 10.94
C ILE A 212 -2.58 3.86 10.83
N TYR A 213 -3.03 3.55 9.61
CA TYR A 213 -4.29 2.84 9.42
C TYR A 213 -4.37 1.54 10.23
N ARG A 214 -3.37 0.66 10.10
CA ARG A 214 -3.30 -0.57 10.89
C ARG A 214 -1.87 -0.98 11.21
N LEU A 215 -1.62 -1.25 12.50
CA LEU A 215 -0.38 -1.78 13.04
C LEU A 215 -0.66 -3.14 13.70
N LEU A 216 -0.23 -4.22 13.05
CA LEU A 216 -0.34 -5.57 13.60
C LEU A 216 0.93 -5.90 14.37
N TRP A 217 0.82 -6.17 15.67
CA TRP A 217 1.99 -6.40 16.53
C TRP A 217 1.68 -7.22 17.77
N GLN A 218 0.47 -7.78 17.89
CA GLN A 218 0.03 -8.53 19.06
C GLN A 218 0.99 -9.67 19.43
N THR A 219 1.64 -10.30 18.46
CA THR A 219 2.59 -11.40 18.69
C THR A 219 4.05 -10.96 18.69
N ALA A 220 4.31 -9.64 18.55
CA ALA A 220 5.65 -9.09 18.55
C ALA A 220 6.25 -9.07 19.95
N THR A 221 7.58 -9.04 19.99
CA THR A 221 8.37 -9.01 21.21
C THR A 221 9.33 -7.82 21.21
N PHE A 222 9.33 -7.02 22.27
CA PHE A 222 10.16 -5.83 22.42
C PHE A 222 11.09 -6.02 23.63
N ASP A 223 12.37 -6.32 23.36
CA ASP A 223 13.41 -6.48 24.39
C ASP A 223 14.01 -5.14 24.82
N SER A 224 13.72 -4.08 24.07
CA SER A 224 14.13 -2.70 24.37
C SER A 224 12.91 -1.80 24.59
N PHE A 225 13.16 -0.51 24.75
CA PHE A 225 12.12 0.47 25.07
C PHE A 225 11.19 0.73 23.87
N LEU A 226 9.88 0.65 24.10
CA LEU A 226 8.84 1.02 23.14
C LEU A 226 8.21 2.35 23.56
N THR A 227 8.30 3.39 22.72
CA THR A 227 7.66 4.69 22.95
C THR A 227 6.59 4.93 21.90
N VAL A 228 5.39 5.30 22.32
CA VAL A 228 4.27 5.61 21.44
C VAL A 228 3.59 6.91 21.86
N GLY A 229 3.54 7.87 20.95
CA GLY A 229 3.05 9.23 21.18
C GLY A 229 3.98 10.10 22.01
N ASP A 230 3.58 11.37 22.14
CA ASP A 230 4.19 12.38 22.98
C ASP A 230 3.09 13.30 23.56
N PHE A 231 3.42 14.14 24.55
CA PHE A 231 2.43 15.00 25.21
C PHE A 231 1.97 16.19 24.36
N GLU A 232 2.65 16.49 23.25
CA GLU A 232 2.38 17.69 22.45
C GLU A 232 1.39 17.40 21.31
N HIS A 233 1.54 16.26 20.64
CA HIS A 233 0.71 15.91 19.48
C HIS A 233 0.23 14.46 19.54
N PRO A 234 -1.05 14.22 19.25
CA PRO A 234 -1.62 12.88 19.38
C PRO A 234 -1.07 11.93 18.33
N THR A 235 -0.92 10.66 18.72
CA THR A 235 -0.65 9.55 17.81
C THR A 235 -1.91 8.70 17.68
N LYS A 236 -2.19 8.15 16.49
CA LYS A 236 -3.39 7.36 16.25
C LYS A 236 -3.11 6.15 15.38
N PHE A 237 -3.60 4.98 15.80
CA PHE A 237 -3.53 3.79 14.96
C PHE A 237 -4.57 2.74 15.29
N GLY A 238 -4.95 1.95 14.28
CA GLY A 238 -5.64 0.69 14.47
C GLY A 238 -4.67 -0.44 14.82
N THR A 239 -5.06 -1.41 15.63
CA THR A 239 -4.21 -2.54 16.04
C THR A 239 -4.98 -3.83 16.34
N ASP A 240 -4.30 -4.96 16.28
CA ASP A 240 -4.79 -6.29 16.67
C ASP A 240 -4.64 -6.61 18.17
N GLY A 241 -4.00 -5.73 18.96
CA GLY A 241 -3.90 -5.87 20.41
C GLY A 241 -2.64 -5.20 20.96
N PHE A 242 -2.26 -5.51 22.20
CA PHE A 242 -0.94 -5.15 22.73
C PHE A 242 0.10 -6.22 22.34
N PRO A 243 1.38 -5.84 22.15
CA PRO A 243 2.45 -6.79 21.93
C PRO A 243 2.56 -7.86 23.02
N HIS A 244 2.93 -9.08 22.60
CA HIS A 244 2.96 -10.26 23.46
C HIS A 244 3.95 -10.11 24.62
N ARG A 245 5.11 -9.51 24.35
CA ARG A 245 6.14 -9.25 25.37
C ARG A 245 6.72 -7.87 25.18
N ILE A 246 6.74 -7.11 26.28
CA ILE A 246 7.32 -5.77 26.34
C ILE A 246 8.16 -5.71 27.61
N ASP A 247 9.46 -5.44 27.47
CA ASP A 247 10.31 -5.18 28.64
C ASP A 247 9.91 -3.87 29.32
N ARG A 248 9.81 -2.78 28.54
CA ARG A 248 9.35 -1.47 29.00
C ARG A 248 8.71 -0.66 27.87
N ALA A 249 7.54 -0.08 28.11
CA ALA A 249 6.83 0.76 27.15
C ALA A 249 6.19 1.99 27.77
N ASN A 250 6.23 3.09 27.04
CA ASN A 250 5.55 4.33 27.37
C ASN A 250 4.61 4.71 26.22
N ILE A 251 3.32 4.75 26.49
CA ILE A 251 2.30 5.17 25.54
C ILE A 251 1.59 6.40 26.10
N HIS A 252 1.70 7.51 25.37
CA HIS A 252 1.21 8.82 25.77
C HIS A 252 0.30 9.40 24.69
N ASN A 253 -0.78 10.07 25.08
CA ASN A 253 -1.60 10.87 24.17
C ASN A 253 -1.96 10.14 22.86
N THR A 254 -2.33 8.86 22.97
CA THR A 254 -2.48 7.98 21.82
C THR A 254 -3.92 7.50 21.72
N THR A 255 -4.51 7.61 20.53
CA THR A 255 -5.79 6.97 20.20
C THR A 255 -5.55 5.61 19.57
N ILE A 256 -5.92 4.55 20.26
CA ILE A 256 -5.77 3.16 19.82
C ILE A 256 -7.16 2.65 19.40
N ILE A 257 -7.25 2.01 18.24
CA ILE A 257 -8.47 1.41 17.72
C ILE A 257 -8.28 -0.09 17.54
N THR A 258 -9.22 -0.91 17.99
CA THR A 258 -9.14 -2.37 17.86
C THR A 258 -10.51 -3.02 17.75
N SER A 259 -10.59 -4.25 17.25
CA SER A 259 -11.84 -5.00 17.07
C SER A 259 -12.26 -5.86 18.26
N ARG A 260 -11.49 -5.89 19.35
CA ARG A 260 -11.75 -6.72 20.54
C ARG A 260 -11.58 -5.91 21.82
N ALA A 261 -12.08 -6.40 22.95
CA ALA A 261 -11.72 -5.80 24.24
C ALA A 261 -10.19 -5.77 24.42
N TYR A 262 -9.66 -4.69 25.00
CA TYR A 262 -8.22 -4.55 25.21
C TYR A 262 -7.80 -5.41 26.41
N ALA A 263 -7.37 -6.66 26.16
CA ALA A 263 -6.91 -7.55 27.21
C ALA A 263 -5.41 -7.36 27.51
N ILE A 264 -5.09 -7.03 28.76
CA ILE A 264 -3.74 -6.95 29.31
C ILE A 264 -3.55 -8.15 30.24
N TYR A 265 -2.79 -9.16 29.78
CA TYR A 265 -2.50 -10.36 30.57
C TYR A 265 -1.29 -10.14 31.49
N ARG A 266 -1.46 -10.31 32.81
CA ARG A 266 -0.36 -10.30 33.79
C ARG A 266 -0.12 -11.72 34.31
N SER A 267 1.06 -12.28 34.02
CA SER A 267 1.52 -13.55 34.61
C SER A 267 2.73 -13.33 35.51
N PRO A 268 2.77 -13.90 36.73
CA PRO A 268 3.96 -13.90 37.60
C PRO A 268 5.03 -14.90 37.16
N SER A 269 4.79 -15.67 36.09
CA SER A 269 5.78 -16.58 35.51
C SER A 269 6.72 -15.82 34.57
N THR A 270 8.01 -16.13 34.64
CA THR A 270 9.15 -15.32 34.15
C THR A 270 9.24 -15.13 32.63
N ASN A 271 8.20 -15.46 31.86
CA ASN A 271 8.20 -15.38 30.41
C ASN A 271 7.07 -14.51 29.80
N THR A 272 6.25 -13.82 30.61
CA THR A 272 5.07 -13.11 30.05
C THR A 272 4.76 -11.74 30.64
N ALA A 273 5.61 -11.12 31.45
CA ALA A 273 5.20 -9.90 32.13
C ALA A 273 5.50 -8.65 31.28
N MET A 274 4.45 -7.95 30.83
CA MET A 274 4.49 -6.52 30.46
C MET A 274 4.83 -5.68 31.70
N SER A 275 6.01 -5.89 32.30
CA SER A 275 6.39 -5.38 33.62
C SER A 275 6.76 -3.89 33.66
N GLY A 276 6.55 -3.16 32.56
CA GLY A 276 6.87 -1.75 32.45
C GLY A 276 6.03 -1.00 31.43
N LEU A 277 4.77 -1.41 31.24
CA LEU A 277 3.82 -0.69 30.38
C LEU A 277 3.20 0.50 31.15
N GLU A 278 3.42 1.70 30.64
CA GLU A 278 2.83 2.94 31.11
C GLU A 278 1.87 3.51 30.06
N LEU A 279 0.62 3.74 30.43
CA LEU A 279 -0.41 4.35 29.58
C LEU A 279 -0.84 5.67 30.20
N LYS A 280 -0.69 6.80 29.49
CA LYS A 280 -1.15 8.12 29.96
C LYS A 280 -1.92 8.86 28.88
N SER A 281 -3.06 9.44 29.25
CA SER A 281 -3.89 10.23 28.34
C SER A 281 -4.24 9.50 27.03
N CYS A 282 -4.44 8.18 27.09
CA CYS A 282 -4.76 7.35 25.93
C CYS A 282 -6.28 7.21 25.75
N ILE A 283 -6.72 7.12 24.50
CA ILE A 283 -8.12 6.90 24.13
C ILE A 283 -8.22 5.53 23.44
N PHE A 284 -9.14 4.70 23.92
CA PHE A 284 -9.38 3.37 23.37
C PHE A 284 -10.73 3.37 22.67
N LEU A 285 -10.73 3.01 21.38
CA LEU A 285 -11.92 2.95 20.56
C LEU A 285 -12.10 1.54 19.98
N GLU A 286 -13.35 1.13 19.79
CA GLU A 286 -13.69 -0.10 19.07
C GLU A 286 -13.73 0.15 17.54
N GLU A 287 -13.30 -0.85 16.78
CA GLU A 287 -13.37 -0.89 15.32
C GLU A 287 -14.81 -1.07 14.81
N ASP A 288 -15.71 -1.57 15.65
CA ASP A 288 -17.13 -1.66 15.33
C ASP A 288 -17.84 -0.34 15.69
N CYS A 289 -18.55 0.23 14.70
CA CYS A 289 -19.34 1.43 14.91
C CYS A 289 -20.80 1.09 15.22
N LYS A 290 -21.34 1.62 16.31
CA LYS A 290 -22.80 1.63 16.59
C LYS A 290 -23.52 2.79 15.89
N CYS A 291 -23.18 3.00 14.62
CA CYS A 291 -23.72 4.05 13.77
C CYS A 291 -25.20 3.75 13.44
N PRO A 292 -26.11 4.73 13.55
CA PRO A 292 -27.46 4.59 13.00
C PRO A 292 -27.40 4.23 11.50
N THR A 293 -28.39 3.49 11.00
CA THR A 293 -28.50 3.17 9.56
C THR A 293 -28.60 4.42 8.67
N SER A 294 -29.04 5.54 9.24
CA SER A 294 -29.08 6.85 8.57
C SER A 294 -27.72 7.57 8.55
N CYS A 295 -26.66 7.02 9.14
CA CYS A 295 -25.33 7.63 9.11
C CYS A 295 -24.75 7.53 7.69
N TYR A 296 -24.35 8.66 7.11
CA TYR A 296 -23.63 8.69 5.84
C TYR A 296 -22.29 7.95 5.88
N CYS A 297 -21.77 7.69 7.08
CA CYS A 297 -20.53 6.99 7.35
C CYS A 297 -20.65 5.46 7.29
N LYS A 298 -21.87 4.91 7.31
CA LYS A 298 -22.11 3.47 7.41
C LYS A 298 -21.90 2.81 6.04
N CYS A 299 -20.99 1.83 5.97
CA CYS A 299 -20.81 0.98 4.80
C CYS A 299 -21.93 -0.08 4.73
N LYS A 300 -22.05 -0.82 3.63
CA LYS A 300 -22.95 -1.99 3.57
C LYS A 300 -22.49 -3.03 4.60
N GLY A 301 -23.12 -3.07 5.78
CA GLY A 301 -22.77 -3.94 6.92
C GLY A 301 -22.73 -3.17 8.25
N ASP A 302 -22.02 -3.70 9.25
CA ASP A 302 -21.79 -3.06 10.56
C ASP A 302 -20.49 -2.25 10.63
N THR A 303 -19.77 -2.11 9.51
CA THR A 303 -18.55 -1.32 9.38
C THR A 303 -18.81 0.14 9.00
N CYS A 304 -17.96 1.04 9.47
CA CYS A 304 -18.07 2.49 9.27
C CYS A 304 -16.78 3.09 8.68
N LEU A 305 -16.92 3.98 7.70
CA LEU A 305 -15.82 4.73 7.09
C LEU A 305 -15.02 5.55 8.12
N CYS A 306 -15.64 5.93 9.23
CA CYS A 306 -14.98 6.70 10.28
C CYS A 306 -13.82 5.96 10.95
N ASN A 307 -13.85 4.63 10.97
CA ASN A 307 -12.75 3.82 11.50
C ASN A 307 -11.61 3.69 10.49
N ILE A 308 -11.93 3.74 9.19
CA ILE A 308 -10.92 3.69 8.11
C ILE A 308 -10.17 5.02 8.01
N HIS A 309 -10.89 6.13 8.07
CA HIS A 309 -10.31 7.46 8.02
C HIS A 309 -9.86 7.97 9.38
N LEU A 310 -10.10 7.21 10.44
CA LEU A 310 -9.76 7.61 11.80
C LEU A 310 -10.42 8.97 12.16
N GLU A 311 -11.52 9.32 11.52
CA GLU A 311 -12.23 10.60 11.64
C GLU A 311 -13.74 10.37 11.51
N CYS A 312 -14.52 10.95 12.42
CA CYS A 312 -15.98 10.93 12.33
C CYS A 312 -16.53 12.36 12.34
N LYS A 313 -17.27 12.74 11.30
CA LYS A 313 -17.96 14.03 11.21
C LYS A 313 -19.47 13.87 11.45
N CYS A 314 -19.90 12.80 12.12
CA CYS A 314 -21.32 12.50 12.31
C CYS A 314 -21.84 13.16 13.59
N GLU A 315 -23.05 13.71 13.53
CA GLU A 315 -23.67 14.42 14.67
C GLU A 315 -23.88 13.51 15.89
N LYS A 316 -24.15 12.22 15.65
CA LYS A 316 -24.10 11.18 16.69
C LYS A 316 -22.74 10.50 16.59
N GLN A 317 -21.92 10.61 17.64
CA GLN A 317 -20.56 10.04 17.67
C GLN A 317 -20.61 8.55 17.30
N CYS A 318 -19.87 8.21 16.25
CA CYS A 318 -19.79 6.85 15.71
C CYS A 318 -18.80 5.96 16.48
N PHE A 319 -17.89 6.54 17.24
CA PHE A 319 -16.90 5.76 17.96
C PHE A 319 -17.52 5.18 19.23
N THR A 320 -17.42 3.86 19.39
CA THR A 320 -17.63 3.21 20.68
C THR A 320 -16.31 3.29 21.43
N TYR A 321 -16.32 3.79 22.67
CA TYR A 321 -15.14 3.68 23.53
C TYR A 321 -14.95 2.22 23.89
N GLY A 322 -13.74 1.71 23.67
CA GLY A 322 -13.39 0.33 24.01
C GLY A 322 -13.13 0.19 25.51
N GLU A 323 -13.46 -0.98 26.05
CA GLU A 323 -13.12 -1.37 27.41
C GLU A 323 -11.70 -1.93 27.46
N ILE A 324 -10.98 -1.65 28.56
CA ILE A 324 -9.68 -2.25 28.87
C ILE A 324 -9.91 -3.30 29.95
N ASP A 325 -9.69 -4.55 29.58
CA ASP A 325 -9.70 -5.68 30.49
C ASP A 325 -8.28 -5.97 30.96
N ILE A 326 -8.08 -6.00 32.27
CA ILE A 326 -6.79 -6.40 32.83
C ILE A 326 -6.99 -7.75 33.52
N GLU A 327 -6.42 -8.77 32.90
CA GLU A 327 -6.53 -10.15 33.35
C GLU A 327 -5.26 -10.53 34.12
N ASP A 328 -5.38 -10.65 35.44
CA ASP A 328 -4.32 -11.17 36.30
C ASP A 328 -4.46 -12.70 36.44
N ASP A 329 -3.49 -13.46 35.92
CA ASP A 329 -3.40 -14.92 36.10
C ASP A 329 -3.14 -15.32 37.58
N THR A 330 -2.97 -14.35 38.47
CA THR A 330 -2.78 -14.55 39.92
C THR A 330 -4.06 -14.96 40.65
N SER A 331 -5.20 -15.03 39.97
CA SER A 331 -6.47 -15.53 40.51
C SER A 331 -6.50 -17.06 40.75
N SER A 332 -5.36 -17.75 40.69
CA SER A 332 -5.17 -19.07 41.31
C SER A 332 -4.83 -18.92 42.81
N PRO A 333 -5.49 -19.68 43.72
CA PRO A 333 -5.51 -19.41 45.17
C PRO A 333 -4.18 -19.61 45.93
N SER A 334 -3.03 -19.67 45.25
CA SER A 334 -1.73 -19.99 45.86
C SER A 334 -0.54 -19.13 45.43
N SER A 335 -0.74 -17.97 44.77
CA SER A 335 0.38 -17.09 44.36
C SER A 335 0.66 -15.98 45.38
N THR A 336 1.77 -16.08 46.11
CA THR A 336 2.31 -15.07 47.05
C THR A 336 3.37 -14.14 46.42
N LYS A 337 3.29 -13.83 45.11
CA LYS A 337 4.24 -12.91 44.47
C LYS A 337 3.60 -11.55 44.18
N GLN A 338 4.36 -10.50 44.49
CA GLN A 338 4.00 -9.09 44.31
C GLN A 338 3.41 -8.83 42.93
N ASN A 339 2.26 -8.17 42.90
CA ASN A 339 1.60 -7.73 41.67
C ASN A 339 2.51 -6.75 40.91
N PRO A 340 2.74 -6.93 39.59
CA PRO A 340 3.35 -5.89 38.78
C PRO A 340 2.43 -4.66 38.77
N THR A 341 2.97 -3.50 39.14
CA THR A 341 2.26 -2.22 39.20
C THR A 341 1.87 -1.78 37.79
N LEU A 342 0.57 -1.64 37.54
CA LEU A 342 0.06 -0.92 36.38
C LEU A 342 -0.48 0.40 36.92
N ASP A 343 0.24 1.49 36.67
CA ASP A 343 -0.22 2.82 37.01
C ASP A 343 -1.08 3.35 35.85
N ILE A 344 -2.40 3.28 36.03
CA ILE A 344 -3.37 4.00 35.19
C ILE A 344 -3.54 5.37 35.82
N LEU A 345 -2.94 6.41 35.24
CA LEU A 345 -2.99 7.79 35.72
C LEU A 345 -3.87 8.68 34.83
#